data_AF-A0A5Y7A4X3-F1
#
_entry.id   AF-A0A5Y7A4X3-F1
#
_cell.length_a   1.000
_cell.length_b   1.000
_cell.length_c   1.000
_cell.angle_alpha   90.00
_cell.angle_beta   90.00
_cell.angle_gamma   90.00
#
_symmetry.space_group_name_H-M   'P 1'
#
loop_
_entity.id
_entity.type
_entity.pdbx_description
1 polymer ?
#
loop_
_entity_poly.entity_id
_entity_poly.type
_entity_poly.pdbx_seq_one_letter_code
_entity_poly.pdbx_strand_id
1 'polypeptide(L)'
;APELLGAIAVAAYSYMALVPLIQPPIMKALTTETERKIRMVQLRTVSKREKILFPVVLLLLVALLLPDAAPLLGMFCFGNLMRESGVVERLSDTVQNGLINIVTIFLGLSVGAKLVADKFLQPQTLGILLLGVIAFGIGTAAGVLMAKLLNLCSKNKINPLIGSAGVSAVPMAARVSNKVGLESDPQNFLLMHAMGPNVAGVIGSAIAAGVMLKYVLAM
;
A
#
# COMPACT_ATOMS: atom_id res chain seq x y z
N ALA A 1 -16.55 -4.23 14.33
CA ALA A 1 -15.86 -4.94 15.42
C ALA A 1 -14.83 -4.05 16.14
N PRO A 2 -15.24 -2.99 16.88
CA PRO A 2 -14.32 -2.19 17.71
C PRO A 2 -13.52 -3.02 18.73
N GLU A 3 -14.09 -4.13 19.18
CA GLU A 3 -13.51 -5.09 20.13
C GLU A 3 -12.32 -5.88 19.58
N LEU A 4 -12.18 -6.01 18.25
CA LEU A 4 -11.08 -6.72 17.60
C LEU A 4 -9.92 -5.79 17.19
N LEU A 5 -10.06 -4.48 17.39
CA LEU A 5 -9.10 -3.47 16.91
C LEU A 5 -7.66 -3.73 17.36
N GLY A 6 -7.47 -4.14 18.63
CA GLY A 6 -6.14 -4.41 19.19
C GLY A 6 -5.42 -5.53 18.43
N ALA A 7 -6.07 -6.68 18.26
CA ALA A 7 -5.49 -7.83 17.56
C ALA A 7 -5.24 -7.54 16.08
N ILE A 8 -6.17 -6.85 15.40
CA ILE A 8 -6.03 -6.47 13.98
C ILE A 8 -4.84 -5.53 13.80
N ALA A 9 -4.70 -4.50 14.63
CA ALA A 9 -3.62 -3.53 14.49
C ALA A 9 -2.24 -4.15 14.76
N VAL A 10 -2.13 -4.99 15.80
CA VAL A 10 -0.88 -5.71 16.11
C VAL A 10 -0.49 -6.63 14.95
N ALA A 11 -1.45 -7.41 14.43
CA ALA A 11 -1.23 -8.28 13.29
C ALA A 11 -0.81 -7.48 12.05
N ALA A 12 -1.49 -6.37 11.74
CA ALA A 12 -1.22 -5.54 10.58
C ALA A 12 0.22 -5.01 10.57
N TYR A 13 0.66 -4.33 11.65
CA TYR A 13 2.01 -3.77 11.70
C TYR A 13 3.10 -4.84 11.79
N SER A 14 2.84 -5.95 12.48
CA SER A 14 3.76 -7.09 12.52
C SER A 14 3.96 -7.69 11.13
N TYR A 15 2.88 -7.96 10.39
CA TYR A 15 2.98 -8.53 9.05
C TYR A 15 3.53 -7.54 8.01
N MET A 16 3.27 -6.24 8.13
CA MET A 16 3.93 -5.22 7.31
C MET A 16 5.45 -5.26 7.47
N ALA A 17 5.97 -5.48 8.68
CA ALA A 17 7.40 -5.64 8.91
C ALA A 17 7.96 -6.97 8.41
N LEU A 18 7.12 -8.01 8.28
CA LEU A 18 7.48 -9.32 7.74
C LEU A 18 7.39 -9.42 6.20
N VAL A 19 7.01 -8.34 5.50
CA VAL A 19 7.01 -8.27 4.03
C VAL A 19 8.34 -8.73 3.40
N PRO A 20 9.54 -8.36 3.91
CA PRO A 20 10.82 -8.86 3.38
C PRO A 20 11.02 -10.37 3.53
N LEU A 21 10.30 -11.02 4.44
CA LEU A 21 10.33 -12.46 4.63
C LEU A 21 9.31 -13.16 3.72
N ILE A 22 8.10 -12.61 3.60
CA ILE A 22 6.96 -13.22 2.90
C ILE A 22 7.04 -13.02 1.38
N GLN A 23 7.37 -11.81 0.94
CA GLN A 23 7.28 -11.39 -0.46
C GLN A 23 8.34 -12.08 -1.36
N PRO A 24 9.63 -12.18 -0.99
CA PRO A 24 10.65 -12.76 -1.89
C PRO A 24 10.44 -14.23 -2.25
N PRO A 25 10.08 -15.14 -1.32
CA PRO A 25 9.80 -16.54 -1.67
C PRO A 25 8.68 -16.66 -2.72
N ILE A 26 7.61 -15.87 -2.58
CA ILE A 26 6.48 -15.87 -3.52
C ILE A 26 6.90 -15.34 -4.89
N MET A 27 7.68 -14.26 -4.91
CA MET A 27 8.27 -13.76 -6.16
C MET A 27 9.12 -14.82 -6.82
N LYS A 28 9.94 -15.54 -6.04
CA LYS A 28 10.82 -16.59 -6.55
C LYS A 28 10.06 -17.82 -7.06
N ALA A 29 8.91 -18.15 -6.45
CA ALA A 29 8.06 -19.26 -6.85
C ALA A 29 7.24 -18.97 -8.11
N LEU A 30 6.74 -17.73 -8.28
CA LEU A 30 5.79 -17.41 -9.36
C LEU A 30 6.43 -16.78 -10.60
N THR A 31 7.63 -16.21 -10.52
CA THR A 31 8.28 -15.52 -11.66
C THR A 31 9.47 -16.31 -12.19
N THR A 32 9.75 -16.20 -13.49
CA THR A 32 10.94 -16.81 -14.11
C THR A 32 12.12 -15.83 -14.11
N GLU A 33 13.36 -16.32 -14.21
CA GLU A 33 14.53 -15.44 -14.28
C GLU A 33 14.50 -14.50 -15.49
N THR A 34 13.96 -14.95 -16.62
CA THR A 34 13.82 -14.14 -17.84
C THR A 34 12.90 -12.95 -17.62
N GLU A 35 11.81 -13.13 -16.87
CA GLU A 35 10.89 -12.06 -16.51
C GLU A 35 11.51 -11.07 -15.52
N ARG A 36 12.32 -11.56 -14.57
CA ARG A 36 12.98 -10.71 -13.56
C ARG A 36 14.01 -9.76 -14.16
N LYS A 37 14.61 -10.15 -15.29
CA LYS A 37 15.61 -9.37 -16.03
C LYS A 37 15.00 -8.36 -17.01
N ILE A 38 13.66 -8.22 -17.05
CA ILE A 38 13.01 -7.17 -17.85
C ILE A 38 13.46 -5.79 -17.34
N ARG A 39 14.01 -4.99 -18.27
CA ARG A 39 14.40 -3.58 -18.05
C ARG A 39 13.19 -2.69 -18.22
N MET A 40 12.92 -1.85 -17.21
CA MET A 40 11.84 -0.87 -17.31
C MET A 40 12.30 0.39 -18.04
N VAL A 41 11.44 0.91 -18.91
CA VAL A 41 11.65 2.20 -19.58
C VAL A 41 11.68 3.32 -18.54
N GLN A 42 12.53 4.32 -18.72
CA GLN A 42 12.60 5.48 -17.85
C GLN A 42 11.22 6.14 -17.69
N LEU A 43 10.93 6.63 -16.48
CA LEU A 43 9.70 7.35 -16.19
C LEU A 43 9.57 8.61 -17.05
N ARG A 44 8.34 8.92 -17.49
CA ARG A 44 8.05 10.17 -18.19
C ARG A 44 8.28 11.38 -17.30
N THR A 45 8.56 12.52 -17.92
CA THR A 45 8.52 13.81 -17.23
C THR A 45 7.07 14.15 -16.88
N VAL A 46 6.81 14.36 -15.59
CA VAL A 46 5.46 14.71 -15.09
C VAL A 46 5.44 16.20 -14.82
N SER A 47 4.46 16.90 -15.40
CA SER A 47 4.33 18.35 -15.19
C SER A 47 3.90 18.66 -13.75
N LYS A 48 4.30 19.83 -13.24
CA LYS A 48 3.89 20.26 -11.89
C LYS A 48 2.37 20.38 -11.77
N ARG A 49 1.70 20.85 -12.84
CA ARG A 49 0.24 20.96 -12.91
C ARG A 49 -0.43 19.59 -12.80
N GLU A 50 0.09 18.57 -13.49
CA GLU A 50 -0.45 17.21 -13.42
C GLU A 50 -0.38 16.63 -12.00
N LYS A 51 0.72 16.86 -11.28
CA LYS A 51 0.85 16.44 -9.87
C LYS A 51 -0.15 17.12 -8.95
N ILE A 52 -0.40 18.41 -9.16
CA ILE A 52 -1.37 19.20 -8.38
C ILE A 52 -2.81 18.76 -8.68
N LEU A 53 -3.15 18.52 -9.95
CA LEU A 53 -4.51 18.15 -10.35
C LEU A 53 -4.84 16.69 -10.01
N PHE A 54 -3.85 15.79 -9.95
CA PHE A 54 -4.06 14.38 -9.63
C PHE A 54 -4.93 14.13 -8.38
N PRO A 55 -4.60 14.67 -7.18
CA PRO A 55 -5.42 14.46 -5.98
C PRO A 55 -6.83 15.07 -6.10
N VAL A 56 -7.00 16.15 -6.86
CA VAL A 56 -8.32 16.78 -7.07
C VAL A 56 -9.20 15.90 -7.95
N VAL A 57 -8.66 15.40 -9.07
CA VAL A 57 -9.37 14.47 -9.96
C VAL A 57 -9.70 13.17 -9.23
N LEU A 58 -8.76 12.63 -8.46
CA LEU A 58 -8.99 11.43 -7.65
C LEU A 58 -10.13 11.65 -6.64
N LEU A 59 -10.13 12.78 -5.92
CA LEU A 59 -11.18 13.10 -4.96
C LEU A 59 -12.55 13.25 -5.62
N LEU A 60 -12.63 13.93 -6.76
CA LEU A 60 -13.90 14.08 -7.52
C LEU A 60 -14.42 12.71 -7.98
N LEU A 61 -13.53 11.84 -8.46
CA LEU A 61 -13.90 10.49 -8.88
C LEU A 61 -14.45 9.65 -7.72
N VAL A 62 -13.81 9.75 -6.55
CA VAL A 62 -14.26 9.08 -5.32
C VAL A 62 -15.61 9.61 -4.86
N ALA A 63 -15.80 10.94 -4.87
CA ALA A 63 -17.06 11.56 -4.47
C ALA A 63 -18.23 11.11 -5.36
N LEU A 64 -18.00 10.89 -6.65
CA LEU A 64 -19.02 10.45 -7.61
C LEU A 64 -19.33 8.95 -7.52
N LEU A 65 -18.30 8.10 -7.39
CA LEU A 65 -18.46 6.63 -7.50
C LEU A 65 -18.61 5.93 -6.15
N LEU A 66 -17.93 6.40 -5.11
CA LEU A 66 -17.83 5.74 -3.81
C LEU A 66 -17.70 6.76 -2.68
N PRO A 67 -18.79 7.46 -2.33
CA PRO A 67 -18.77 8.53 -1.32
C PRO A 67 -18.35 8.02 0.07
N ASP A 68 -18.57 6.73 0.39
CA ASP A 68 -18.15 6.13 1.67
C ASP A 68 -16.62 6.08 1.84
N ALA A 69 -15.84 6.15 0.75
CA ALA A 69 -14.39 6.27 0.79
C ALA A 69 -13.90 7.73 0.91
N ALA A 70 -14.78 8.72 0.79
CA ALA A 70 -14.45 10.14 0.82
C ALA A 70 -13.70 10.59 2.10
N PRO A 71 -14.03 10.15 3.34
CA PRO A 71 -13.27 10.58 4.51
C PRO A 71 -11.82 10.06 4.50
N LEU A 72 -11.58 8.88 3.93
CA LEU A 72 -10.23 8.30 3.85
C LEU A 72 -9.42 8.94 2.71
N LEU A 73 -9.96 8.89 1.49
CA LEU A 73 -9.25 9.40 0.30
C LEU A 73 -9.23 10.93 0.25
N GLY A 74 -10.20 11.61 0.84
CA GLY A 74 -10.21 13.07 0.98
C GLY A 74 -9.06 13.57 1.85
N MET A 75 -8.88 12.98 3.04
CA MET A 75 -7.75 13.34 3.92
C MET A 75 -6.40 12.97 3.30
N PHE A 76 -6.33 11.85 2.58
CA PHE A 76 -5.14 11.48 1.80
C PHE A 76 -4.83 12.51 0.71
N CYS A 77 -5.84 12.91 -0.08
CA CYS A 77 -5.68 13.89 -1.16
C CYS A 77 -5.32 15.28 -0.63
N PHE A 78 -5.84 15.67 0.54
CA PHE A 78 -5.47 16.93 1.18
C PHE A 78 -3.98 16.95 1.56
N GLY A 79 -3.46 15.86 2.14
CA GLY A 79 -2.03 15.70 2.40
C GLY A 79 -1.18 15.79 1.14
N ASN A 80 -1.62 15.12 0.06
CA ASN A 80 -0.94 15.17 -1.23
C ASN A 80 -0.94 16.59 -1.84
N LEU A 81 -2.09 17.28 -1.80
CA LEU A 81 -2.22 18.63 -2.33
C LEU A 81 -1.37 19.64 -1.55
N MET A 82 -1.27 19.54 -0.22
CA MET A 82 -0.37 20.39 0.57
C MET A 82 1.09 20.23 0.15
N ARG A 83 1.52 18.97 -0.08
CA ARG A 83 2.88 18.66 -0.55
C ARG A 83 3.14 19.16 -1.97
N GLU A 84 2.16 18.98 -2.87
CA GLU A 84 2.35 19.34 -4.28
C GLU A 84 2.07 20.81 -4.59
N SER A 85 1.29 21.52 -3.78
CA SER A 85 0.97 22.94 -4.02
C SER A 85 2.18 23.85 -3.87
N GLY A 86 3.10 23.56 -2.94
CA GLY A 86 4.33 24.33 -2.73
C GLY A 86 4.15 25.72 -2.10
N VAL A 87 2.92 26.20 -1.88
CA VAL A 87 2.65 27.49 -1.23
C VAL A 87 2.37 27.35 0.27
N VAL A 88 2.17 26.13 0.74
CA VAL A 88 1.84 25.81 2.14
C VAL A 88 2.94 24.95 2.79
N GLU A 89 4.22 25.28 2.53
CA GLU A 89 5.38 24.52 3.02
C GLU A 89 5.32 24.28 4.53
N ARG A 90 5.06 25.33 5.32
CA ARG A 90 4.91 25.23 6.78
C ARG A 90 3.82 24.23 7.20
N LEU A 91 2.70 24.16 6.48
CA LEU A 91 1.63 23.22 6.80
C LEU A 91 2.03 21.80 6.40
N SER A 92 2.57 21.61 5.20
CA SER A 92 3.05 20.30 4.74
C SER A 92 4.10 19.72 5.70
N ASP A 93 5.06 20.55 6.13
CA ASP A 93 6.11 20.15 7.06
C ASP A 93 5.59 19.87 8.47
N THR A 94 4.64 20.66 8.95
CA THR A 94 3.99 20.40 10.24
C THR A 94 3.23 19.09 10.20
N VAL A 95 2.51 18.80 9.10
CA VAL A 95 1.72 17.58 8.95
C VAL A 95 2.61 16.34 8.92
N GLN A 96 3.65 16.30 8.07
CA GLN A 96 4.49 15.11 7.91
C GLN A 96 5.45 14.87 9.09
N ASN A 97 5.72 15.89 9.91
CA ASN A 97 6.59 15.79 11.08
C ASN A 97 5.80 15.94 12.38
N GLY A 98 5.58 17.18 12.82
CA GLY A 98 5.06 17.48 14.17
C GLY A 98 3.71 16.85 14.47
N LEU A 99 2.74 17.01 13.56
CA LEU A 99 1.37 16.54 13.77
C LEU A 99 1.29 15.00 13.72
N ILE A 100 1.88 14.36 12.72
CA ILE A 100 1.90 12.89 12.63
C ILE A 100 2.58 12.27 13.85
N ASN A 101 3.68 12.83 14.34
CA ASN A 101 4.37 12.30 15.51
C ASN A 101 3.49 12.36 16.77
N ILE A 102 2.74 13.44 16.98
CA ILE A 102 1.82 13.58 18.13
C ILE A 102 0.63 12.61 17.99
N VAL A 103 -0.04 12.62 16.84
CA VAL A 103 -1.24 11.77 16.62
C VAL A 103 -0.89 10.29 16.66
N THR A 104 0.30 9.90 16.17
CA THR A 104 0.77 8.52 16.22
C THR A 104 0.95 8.02 17.64
N ILE A 105 1.46 8.86 18.56
CA ILE A 105 1.58 8.51 19.98
C ILE A 105 0.19 8.25 20.56
N PHE A 106 -0.75 9.18 20.39
CA PHE A 106 -2.11 9.00 20.92
C PHE A 106 -2.84 7.80 20.31
N LEU A 107 -2.68 7.57 19.01
CA LEU A 107 -3.25 6.40 18.34
C LEU A 107 -2.64 5.11 18.88
N GLY A 108 -1.31 5.07 19.05
CA GLY A 108 -0.59 3.92 19.60
C GLY A 108 -1.05 3.57 21.02
N LEU A 109 -1.17 4.56 21.91
CA LEU A 109 -1.72 4.36 23.25
C LEU A 109 -3.19 3.91 23.20
N SER A 110 -4.00 4.48 22.31
CA SER A 110 -5.42 4.14 22.17
C SER A 110 -5.64 2.72 21.66
N VAL A 111 -4.80 2.26 20.72
CA VAL A 111 -4.79 0.86 20.25
C VAL A 111 -4.29 -0.06 21.36
N GLY A 112 -3.21 0.34 22.07
CA GLY A 112 -2.68 -0.40 23.21
C GLY A 112 -3.70 -0.57 24.34
N ALA A 113 -4.55 0.43 24.57
CA ALA A 113 -5.64 0.35 25.55
C ALA A 113 -6.71 -0.71 25.20
N LYS A 114 -6.75 -1.20 23.95
CA LYS A 114 -7.61 -2.30 23.52
C LYS A 114 -6.92 -3.68 23.58
N LEU A 115 -5.66 -3.74 24.00
CA LEU A 115 -4.91 -5.00 24.23
C LEU A 115 -5.12 -5.54 25.65
N VAL A 116 -6.36 -5.50 26.13
CA VAL A 116 -6.75 -6.14 27.38
C VAL A 116 -6.88 -7.65 27.18
N ALA A 117 -6.53 -8.44 28.21
CA ALA A 117 -6.38 -9.90 28.09
C ALA A 117 -7.65 -10.60 27.58
N ASP A 118 -8.83 -10.15 28.02
CA ASP A 118 -10.13 -10.68 27.63
C ASP A 118 -10.49 -10.39 26.16
N LYS A 119 -9.87 -9.41 25.52
CA LYS A 119 -10.05 -9.08 24.09
C LYS A 119 -8.94 -9.67 23.21
N PHE A 120 -7.73 -9.82 23.75
CA PHE A 120 -6.59 -10.33 22.99
C PHE A 120 -6.45 -11.86 23.04
N LEU A 121 -6.70 -12.49 24.18
CA LEU A 121 -6.60 -13.94 24.36
C LEU A 121 -7.93 -14.63 24.01
N GLN A 122 -8.42 -14.37 22.81
CA GLN A 122 -9.63 -14.99 22.26
C GLN A 122 -9.27 -15.88 21.06
N PRO A 123 -9.99 -16.99 20.81
CA PRO A 123 -9.73 -17.84 19.65
C PRO A 123 -9.83 -17.08 18.31
N GLN A 124 -10.62 -16.01 18.26
CA GLN A 124 -10.73 -15.11 17.10
C GLN A 124 -9.39 -14.44 16.76
N THR A 125 -8.56 -14.11 17.75
CA THR A 125 -7.28 -13.42 17.49
C THR A 125 -6.26 -14.32 16.83
N LEU A 126 -6.26 -15.62 17.16
CA LEU A 126 -5.46 -16.61 16.43
C LEU A 126 -5.87 -16.68 14.96
N GLY A 127 -7.17 -16.62 14.67
CA GLY A 127 -7.69 -16.53 13.31
C GLY A 127 -7.18 -15.30 12.56
N ILE A 128 -7.16 -14.12 13.20
CA ILE A 128 -6.63 -12.88 12.62
C ILE A 128 -5.14 -13.01 12.28
N LEU A 129 -4.34 -13.60 13.17
CA LEU A 129 -2.92 -13.81 12.93
C LEU A 129 -2.71 -14.75 11.73
N LEU A 130 -3.34 -15.92 11.72
CA LEU A 130 -3.21 -16.88 10.62
C LEU A 130 -3.69 -16.31 9.28
N LEU A 131 -4.82 -15.58 9.27
CA LEU A 131 -5.32 -14.96 8.05
C LEU A 131 -4.43 -13.82 7.56
N GLY A 132 -3.77 -13.09 8.46
CA GLY A 132 -2.90 -11.97 8.10
C GLY A 132 -1.74 -12.40 7.20
N VAL A 133 -1.01 -13.47 7.56
CA VAL A 133 0.11 -13.96 6.74
C VAL A 133 -0.38 -14.45 5.36
N ILE A 134 -1.52 -15.15 5.33
CA ILE A 134 -2.12 -15.64 4.08
C ILE A 134 -2.57 -14.47 3.21
N ALA A 135 -3.14 -13.41 3.79
CA ALA A 135 -3.59 -12.22 3.07
C ALA A 135 -2.43 -11.53 2.34
N PHE A 136 -1.28 -11.37 3.00
CA PHE A 136 -0.07 -10.86 2.33
C PHE A 136 0.42 -11.81 1.23
N GLY A 137 0.35 -13.12 1.47
CA GLY A 137 0.70 -14.14 0.47
C GLY A 137 -0.16 -14.05 -0.79
N ILE A 138 -1.47 -13.96 -0.63
CA ILE A 138 -2.42 -13.84 -1.74
C ILE A 138 -2.24 -12.48 -2.43
N GLY A 139 -2.11 -11.39 -1.68
CA GLY A 139 -1.94 -10.04 -2.26
C GLY A 139 -0.67 -9.92 -3.11
N THR A 140 0.45 -10.46 -2.62
CA THR A 140 1.71 -10.47 -3.40
C THR A 140 1.61 -11.36 -4.64
N ALA A 141 1.03 -12.56 -4.51
CA ALA A 141 0.81 -13.47 -5.64
C ALA A 141 -0.10 -12.85 -6.69
N ALA A 142 -1.24 -12.29 -6.29
CA ALA A 142 -2.19 -11.63 -7.18
C ALA A 142 -1.55 -10.43 -7.91
N GLY A 143 -0.74 -9.62 -7.21
CA GLY A 143 -0.02 -8.51 -7.83
C GLY A 143 0.97 -8.96 -8.91
N VAL A 144 1.73 -10.04 -8.65
CA VAL A 144 2.65 -10.64 -9.63
C VAL A 144 1.89 -11.23 -10.82
N LEU A 145 0.81 -11.96 -10.58
CA LEU A 145 -0.03 -12.53 -11.62
C LEU A 145 -0.66 -11.44 -12.49
N MET A 146 -1.13 -10.34 -11.88
CA MET A 146 -1.65 -9.20 -12.63
C MET A 146 -0.57 -8.57 -13.51
N ALA A 147 0.67 -8.44 -13.03
CA ALA A 147 1.78 -7.96 -13.86
C ALA A 147 2.07 -8.90 -15.05
N LYS A 148 1.97 -10.22 -14.86
CA LYS A 148 2.08 -11.21 -15.95
C LYS A 148 0.94 -11.08 -16.95
N LEU A 149 -0.30 -10.89 -16.49
CA LEU A 149 -1.44 -10.68 -17.38
C LEU A 149 -1.28 -9.42 -18.22
N LEU A 150 -0.81 -8.32 -17.62
CA LEU A 150 -0.52 -7.07 -18.33
C LEU A 150 0.59 -7.23 -19.39
N ASN A 151 1.50 -8.20 -19.23
CA ASN A 151 2.54 -8.51 -20.23
C ASN A 151 2.00 -9.15 -21.51
N LEU A 152 0.76 -9.65 -21.50
CA LEU A 152 0.12 -10.23 -22.68
C LEU A 152 -0.52 -9.15 -23.59
N CYS A 153 -0.86 -7.98 -23.04
CA CYS A 153 -1.59 -6.94 -23.76
C CYS A 153 -0.86 -5.59 -23.87
N SER A 154 0.30 -5.43 -23.22
CA SER A 154 1.06 -4.17 -23.20
C SER A 154 2.26 -4.18 -24.15
N LYS A 155 2.49 -3.09 -24.88
CA LYS A 155 3.67 -2.90 -25.75
C LYS A 155 4.99 -2.93 -24.95
N ASN A 156 4.99 -2.23 -23.80
CA ASN A 156 6.10 -2.24 -22.86
C ASN A 156 5.78 -3.24 -21.75
N LYS A 157 6.44 -4.40 -21.77
CA LYS A 157 6.25 -5.43 -20.74
C LYS A 157 6.68 -4.88 -19.38
N ILE A 158 5.85 -5.11 -18.38
CA ILE A 158 6.05 -4.77 -16.97
C ILE A 158 6.86 -5.90 -16.32
N ASN A 159 7.92 -5.55 -15.61
CA ASN A 159 8.67 -6.50 -14.81
C ASN A 159 7.76 -7.06 -13.69
N PRO A 160 7.47 -8.38 -13.63
CA PRO A 160 6.56 -8.94 -12.63
C PRO A 160 6.97 -8.72 -11.18
N LEU A 161 8.25 -8.43 -10.92
CA LEU A 161 8.73 -8.05 -9.59
C LEU A 161 8.06 -6.77 -9.07
N ILE A 162 7.65 -5.86 -9.97
CA ILE A 162 6.93 -4.63 -9.62
C ILE A 162 5.50 -4.93 -9.17
N GLY A 163 4.92 -6.04 -9.62
CA GLY A 163 3.57 -6.47 -9.22
C GLY A 163 3.44 -6.74 -7.73
N SER A 164 4.44 -7.38 -7.11
CA SER A 164 4.42 -7.64 -5.67
C SER A 164 4.58 -6.37 -4.82
N ALA A 165 5.11 -5.29 -5.39
CA ALA A 165 5.22 -3.98 -4.72
C ALA A 165 3.86 -3.26 -4.58
N GLY A 166 2.77 -3.82 -5.15
CA GLY A 166 1.42 -3.33 -4.95
C GLY A 166 0.88 -3.52 -3.52
N VAL A 167 1.51 -4.38 -2.72
CA VAL A 167 1.22 -4.46 -1.28
C VAL A 167 1.66 -3.15 -0.63
N SER A 168 0.73 -2.46 0.02
CA SER A 168 0.88 -1.08 0.52
C SER A 168 1.75 -0.94 1.77
N ALA A 169 2.94 -1.54 1.78
CA ALA A 169 3.96 -1.35 2.81
C ALA A 169 4.99 -0.32 2.33
N VAL A 170 4.63 0.96 2.44
CA VAL A 170 5.47 2.09 2.01
C VAL A 170 6.63 2.34 2.98
N PRO A 171 7.87 2.61 2.50
CA PRO A 171 8.42 2.35 1.16
C PRO A 171 9.00 0.92 1.02
N MET A 172 8.86 0.06 2.04
CA MET A 172 9.59 -1.20 2.18
C MET A 172 9.27 -2.23 1.09
N ALA A 173 8.01 -2.40 0.66
CA ALA A 173 7.63 -3.35 -0.39
C ALA A 173 8.36 -3.07 -1.72
N ALA A 174 8.51 -1.79 -2.07
CA ALA A 174 9.27 -1.37 -3.26
C ALA A 174 10.78 -1.62 -3.08
N ARG A 175 11.32 -1.41 -1.87
CA ARG A 175 12.72 -1.72 -1.55
C ARG A 175 13.01 -3.22 -1.62
N VAL A 176 12.11 -4.07 -1.14
CA VAL A 176 12.21 -5.53 -1.22
C VAL A 176 12.17 -5.98 -2.68
N SER A 177 11.23 -5.46 -3.46
CA SER A 177 11.16 -5.72 -4.90
C SER A 177 12.45 -5.31 -5.63
N ASN A 178 13.01 -4.14 -5.29
CA ASN A 178 14.29 -3.68 -5.82
C ASN A 178 15.45 -4.61 -5.43
N LYS A 179 15.49 -5.09 -4.18
CA LYS A 179 16.52 -6.04 -3.74
C LYS A 179 16.48 -7.33 -4.58
N VAL A 180 15.30 -7.91 -4.78
CA VAL A 180 15.14 -9.13 -5.61
C VAL A 180 15.45 -8.87 -7.09
N GLY A 181 15.17 -7.66 -7.58
CA GLY A 181 15.59 -7.21 -8.90
C GLY A 181 17.11 -7.20 -9.06
N LEU A 182 17.81 -6.61 -8.10
CA LEU A 182 19.27 -6.54 -8.06
C LEU A 182 19.92 -7.91 -7.87
N GLU A 183 19.28 -8.84 -7.16
CA GLU A 183 19.70 -10.25 -7.08
C GLU A 183 19.68 -10.93 -8.46
N SER A 184 18.75 -10.54 -9.33
CA SER A 184 18.62 -11.12 -10.68
C SER A 184 19.53 -10.44 -11.70
N ASP A 185 19.78 -9.14 -11.52
CA ASP A 185 20.63 -8.32 -12.37
C ASP A 185 21.10 -7.04 -11.62
N PRO A 186 22.41 -6.87 -11.35
CA PRO A 186 22.93 -5.76 -10.56
C PRO A 186 22.69 -4.35 -11.13
N GLN A 187 22.31 -4.23 -12.40
CA GLN A 187 21.99 -2.95 -13.04
C GLN A 187 20.48 -2.70 -13.15
N ASN A 188 19.62 -3.61 -12.65
CA ASN A 188 18.16 -3.48 -12.73
C ASN A 188 17.59 -2.74 -11.53
N PHE A 189 17.68 -1.41 -11.54
CA PHE A 189 17.09 -0.58 -10.49
C PHE A 189 15.58 -0.44 -10.69
N LEU A 190 14.80 -1.04 -9.79
CA LEU A 190 13.34 -1.06 -9.86
C LEU A 190 12.68 -0.10 -8.87
N LEU A 191 13.41 0.43 -7.88
CA LEU A 191 12.84 1.21 -6.78
C LEU A 191 11.93 2.36 -7.27
N MET A 192 12.39 3.14 -8.25
CA MET A 192 11.63 4.28 -8.78
C MET A 192 10.32 3.86 -9.46
N HIS A 193 10.34 2.72 -10.17
CA HIS A 193 9.16 2.18 -10.86
C HIS A 193 8.21 1.46 -9.91
N ALA A 194 8.77 0.71 -8.95
CA ALA A 194 8.02 -0.07 -7.98
C ALA A 194 7.25 0.80 -6.97
N MET A 195 7.65 2.07 -6.79
CA MET A 195 6.88 3.02 -5.98
C MET A 195 5.51 3.36 -6.59
N GLY A 196 5.34 3.24 -7.91
CA GLY A 196 4.05 3.46 -8.57
C GLY A 196 2.95 2.54 -8.02
N PRO A 197 3.09 1.21 -8.16
CA PRO A 197 2.13 0.25 -7.58
C PRO A 197 2.03 0.33 -6.07
N ASN A 198 3.10 0.68 -5.35
CA ASN A 198 3.04 0.81 -3.89
C ASN A 198 2.09 1.95 -3.47
N VAL A 199 2.17 3.11 -4.14
CA VAL A 199 1.20 4.20 -3.94
C VAL A 199 -0.19 3.80 -4.40
N ALA A 200 -0.31 3.10 -5.53
CA ALA A 200 -1.60 2.59 -6.01
C ALA A 200 -2.24 1.62 -5.00
N GLY A 201 -1.45 0.82 -4.31
CA GLY A 201 -1.88 -0.07 -3.23
C GLY A 201 -2.48 0.69 -2.05
N VAL A 202 -1.86 1.80 -1.62
CA VAL A 202 -2.42 2.67 -0.55
C VAL A 202 -3.80 3.19 -0.94
N ILE A 203 -3.94 3.66 -2.19
CA ILE A 203 -5.23 4.13 -2.72
C ILE A 203 -6.24 2.98 -2.79
N GLY A 204 -5.82 1.83 -3.33
CA GLY A 204 -6.65 0.63 -3.46
C GLY A 204 -7.16 0.10 -2.13
N SER A 205 -6.35 0.12 -1.07
CA SER A 205 -6.76 -0.26 0.29
C SER A 205 -7.87 0.65 0.82
N ALA A 206 -7.80 1.97 0.57
CA ALA A 206 -8.86 2.89 0.97
C ALA A 206 -10.14 2.72 0.14
N ILE A 207 -10.03 2.39 -1.16
CA ILE A 207 -11.18 2.05 -2.01
C ILE A 207 -11.84 0.77 -1.50
N ALA A 208 -11.07 -0.29 -1.24
CA ALA A 208 -11.58 -1.55 -0.71
C ALA A 208 -12.31 -1.32 0.64
N ALA A 209 -11.73 -0.51 1.53
CA ALA A 209 -12.37 -0.13 2.78
C ALA A 209 -13.71 0.59 2.55
N GLY A 210 -13.77 1.55 1.62
CA GLY A 210 -15.03 2.23 1.29
C GLY A 210 -16.09 1.32 0.69
N VAL A 211 -15.72 0.37 -0.18
CA VAL A 211 -16.66 -0.62 -0.74
C VAL A 211 -17.19 -1.53 0.38
N MET A 212 -16.32 -1.96 1.29
CA MET A 212 -16.73 -2.77 2.45
C MET A 212 -17.64 -1.99 3.41
N LEU A 213 -17.35 -0.71 3.68
CA LEU A 213 -18.22 0.16 4.48
C LEU A 213 -19.61 0.26 3.86
N LYS A 214 -19.68 0.54 2.55
CA LYS A 214 -20.95 0.60 1.81
C LYS A 214 -21.72 -0.71 1.91
N TYR A 215 -21.05 -1.84 1.68
CA TYR A 215 -21.70 -3.14 1.64
C TYR A 215 -22.20 -3.60 3.02
N VAL A 216 -21.39 -3.40 4.07
CA VAL A 216 -21.74 -3.86 5.43
C VAL A 216 -22.77 -2.95 6.10
N LEU A 217 -22.75 -1.64 5.85
CA LEU A 217 -23.69 -0.70 6.47
C LEU A 217 -25.02 -0.58 5.73
N ALA A 218 -25.08 -1.02 4.45
CA ALA A 218 -26.31 -1.03 3.66
C ALA A 218 -27.03 -2.40 3.65
N MET A 219 -26.44 -3.42 4.29
CA MET A 219 -27.12 -4.66 4.69
C MET A 219 -27.71 -4.51 6.09
#